data_AF-A0A966F9M4-F1
#
_entry.id   AF-A0A966F9M4-F1
#
_cell.length_a   1.000
_cell.length_b   1.000
_cell.length_c   1.000
_cell.angle_alpha   90.00
_cell.angle_beta   90.00
_cell.angle_gamma   90.00
#
_symmetry.space_group_name_H-M   'P 1'
#
loop_
_entity.id
_entity.type
_entity.pdbx_description
1 polymer ?
#
loop_
_entity_poly.entity_id
_entity_poly.type
_entity_poly.pdbx_seq_one_letter_code
_entity_poly.pdbx_strand_id
1 'polypeptide(L)'
;PAREFYDGATYDLNKFRVFFNIRPSGSITMSINFTRGDAIDYANSRPATATKFAPGLTWDMGRHLYFQLDHVFEDLEVEGGRLYRANLTQARLVYQFNLRSFVRVIVQRLDLKRNLSLFDELPTNDSRQLLSQVIFSYKINPQTVFYLGSSDGRAGREDLPLGRTSRTYFVKLGYAWLL
;
A
#
# COMPACT_ATOMS: atom_id res chain seq x y z
N PRO A 1 3.15 25.46 8.24
CA PRO A 1 3.32 25.49 6.77
C PRO A 1 4.62 24.78 6.37
N ALA A 2 4.51 23.72 5.56
CA ALA A 2 5.67 23.13 4.90
C ALA A 2 5.89 23.86 3.57
N ARG A 3 7.14 24.03 3.15
CA ARG A 3 7.48 24.60 1.84
C ARG A 3 8.17 23.53 1.00
N GLU A 4 7.78 23.44 -0.25
CA GLU A 4 8.36 22.51 -1.21
C GLU A 4 8.69 23.24 -2.50
N PHE A 5 9.92 23.06 -3.00
CA PHE A 5 10.36 23.61 -4.27
C PHE A 5 10.29 22.52 -5.33
N TYR A 6 9.56 22.76 -6.41
CA TYR A 6 9.40 21.82 -7.51
C TYR A 6 9.28 22.59 -8.83
N ASP A 7 9.99 22.13 -9.85
CA ASP A 7 9.97 22.68 -11.22
C ASP A 7 10.03 24.22 -11.33
N GLY A 8 10.95 24.84 -10.58
CA GLY A 8 11.15 26.28 -10.61
C GLY A 8 10.19 27.10 -9.74
N ALA A 9 9.18 26.49 -9.14
CA ALA A 9 8.19 27.14 -8.27
C ALA A 9 8.31 26.66 -6.82
N THR A 10 7.96 27.55 -5.87
CA THR A 10 7.84 27.19 -4.44
C THR A 10 6.37 27.12 -4.08
N TYR A 11 5.98 26.01 -3.44
CA TYR A 11 4.63 25.76 -2.98
C TYR A 11 4.59 25.79 -1.45
N ASP A 12 3.71 26.61 -0.89
CA ASP A 12 3.36 26.59 0.52
C ASP A 12 2.26 25.54 0.73
N LEU A 13 2.57 24.51 1.54
CA LEU A 13 1.69 23.37 1.77
C LEU A 13 1.13 23.40 3.19
N ASN A 14 -0.18 23.58 3.31
CA ASN A 14 -0.93 23.43 4.55
C ASN A 14 -1.84 22.20 4.49
N LYS A 15 -1.76 21.35 5.51
CA LYS A 15 -2.54 20.11 5.60
C LYS A 15 -3.20 20.00 6.95
N PHE A 16 -4.50 19.75 6.94
CA PHE A 16 -5.26 19.28 8.08
C PHE A 16 -5.13 17.76 8.18
N ARG A 17 -4.83 17.25 9.38
CA ARG A 17 -4.65 15.82 9.62
C ARG A 17 -5.44 15.41 10.86
N VAL A 18 -6.13 14.28 10.75
CA VAL A 18 -6.80 13.64 11.88
C VAL A 18 -6.32 12.20 11.93
N PHE A 19 -5.90 11.79 13.12
CA PHE A 19 -5.60 10.40 13.41
C PHE A 19 -6.53 9.93 14.54
N PHE A 20 -7.18 8.80 14.31
CA PHE A 20 -7.97 8.12 15.31
C PHE A 20 -7.50 6.67 15.41
N ASN A 21 -7.36 6.17 16.63
CA ASN A 21 -7.02 4.79 16.91
C ASN A 21 -7.85 4.30 18.10
N ILE A 22 -8.33 3.06 18.00
CA ILE A 22 -9.07 2.41 19.07
C ILE A 22 -8.73 0.93 19.11
N ARG A 23 -8.78 0.37 20.32
CA ARG A 23 -8.66 -1.06 20.57
C ARG A 23 -9.93 -1.56 21.26
N PRO A 24 -10.99 -1.92 20.51
CA PRO A 24 -12.27 -2.33 21.10
C PRO A 24 -12.17 -3.61 21.94
N SER A 25 -11.17 -4.46 21.66
CA SER A 25 -10.92 -5.69 22.40
C SER A 25 -9.41 -5.99 22.48
N GLY A 26 -9.03 -6.97 23.29
CA GLY A 26 -7.65 -7.47 23.34
C GLY A 26 -7.11 -8.01 22.00
N SER A 27 -7.96 -8.26 21.01
CA SER A 27 -7.58 -8.86 19.72
C SER A 27 -7.80 -7.96 18.51
N ILE A 28 -8.48 -6.82 18.63
CA ILE A 28 -8.84 -5.96 17.50
C ILE A 28 -8.31 -4.56 17.73
N THR A 29 -7.58 -4.03 16.74
CA THR A 29 -7.17 -2.62 16.68
C THR A 29 -7.69 -2.02 15.39
N MET A 30 -8.29 -0.83 15.48
CA MET A 30 -8.77 -0.08 14.33
C MET A 30 -8.11 1.29 14.32
N SER A 31 -7.86 1.82 13.13
CA SER A 31 -7.33 3.16 12.95
C SER A 31 -7.96 3.85 11.75
N ILE A 32 -7.98 5.18 11.81
CA ILE A 32 -8.36 6.03 10.70
C ILE A 32 -7.33 7.15 10.63
N ASN A 33 -6.74 7.33 9.45
CA ASN A 33 -5.97 8.52 9.13
C ASN A 33 -6.73 9.30 8.07
N PHE A 34 -7.06 10.55 8.37
CA PHE A 34 -7.62 11.48 7.41
C PHE A 34 -6.65 12.64 7.21
N THR A 35 -6.44 13.03 5.96
CA THR A 35 -5.60 14.18 5.62
C THR A 35 -6.26 14.95 4.49
N ARG A 36 -6.40 16.27 4.63
CA ARG A 36 -6.85 17.14 3.54
C ARG A 36 -6.05 18.43 3.51
N GLY A 37 -5.69 18.89 2.32
CA GLY A 37 -5.04 20.19 2.14
C GLY A 37 -4.19 20.27 0.89
N ASP A 38 -3.31 21.26 0.87
CA ASP A 38 -2.52 21.62 -0.29
C ASP A 38 -1.58 20.48 -0.71
N ALA A 39 -1.45 20.31 -2.02
CA ALA A 39 -0.63 19.32 -2.69
C ALA A 39 -0.09 19.92 -4.00
N ILE A 40 0.73 19.14 -4.69
CA ILE A 40 1.32 19.51 -5.98
C ILE A 40 0.90 18.45 -6.98
N ASP A 41 0.36 18.87 -8.12
CA ASP A 41 0.31 18.03 -9.30
C ASP A 41 1.69 18.07 -9.96
N TYR A 42 2.51 17.06 -9.65
CA TYR A 42 3.87 16.95 -10.15
C TYR A 42 3.94 16.71 -11.67
N ALA A 43 2.87 16.26 -12.31
CA ALA A 43 2.91 16.00 -13.75
C ALA A 43 2.87 17.30 -14.57
N ASN A 44 2.17 18.33 -14.07
CA ASN A 44 2.01 19.62 -14.75
C ASN A 44 2.47 20.80 -13.87
N SER A 45 3.28 20.53 -12.84
CA SER A 45 3.89 21.52 -11.95
C SER A 45 2.93 22.62 -11.48
N ARG A 46 1.78 22.22 -10.92
CA ARG A 46 0.72 23.16 -10.50
C ARG A 46 0.16 22.86 -9.12
N PRO A 47 -0.42 23.87 -8.44
CA PRO A 47 -1.08 23.65 -7.17
C PRO A 47 -2.24 22.65 -7.28
N ALA A 48 -2.40 21.83 -6.25
CA ALA A 48 -3.46 20.84 -6.14
C ALA A 48 -3.99 20.78 -4.70
N THR A 49 -5.12 20.12 -4.49
CA THR A 49 -5.63 19.75 -3.17
C THR A 49 -5.74 18.23 -3.10
N ALA A 50 -5.14 17.63 -2.07
CA ALA A 50 -5.25 16.20 -1.82
C ALA A 50 -6.22 15.94 -0.66
N THR A 51 -7.10 14.97 -0.84
CA THR A 51 -7.92 14.40 0.24
C THR A 51 -7.60 12.91 0.35
N LYS A 52 -7.11 12.48 1.52
CA LYS A 52 -6.73 11.10 1.82
C LYS A 52 -7.53 10.57 3.02
N PHE A 53 -8.09 9.38 2.86
CA PHE A 53 -8.76 8.64 3.93
C PHE A 53 -8.20 7.23 3.97
N ALA A 54 -7.60 6.86 5.11
CA ALA A 54 -6.89 5.61 5.27
C ALA A 54 -7.33 4.87 6.53
N PRO A 55 -8.39 4.04 6.45
CA PRO A 55 -8.76 3.15 7.54
C PRO A 55 -7.82 1.93 7.59
N GLY A 56 -7.58 1.44 8.79
CA GLY A 56 -6.79 0.24 9.06
C GLY A 56 -7.45 -0.63 10.12
N LEU A 57 -7.34 -1.93 9.95
CA LEU A 57 -7.81 -2.96 10.88
C LEU A 57 -6.67 -3.95 11.11
N THR A 58 -6.40 -4.27 12.37
CA THR A 58 -5.59 -5.41 12.79
C THR A 58 -6.43 -6.32 13.66
N TRP A 59 -6.36 -7.62 13.40
CA TRP A 59 -7.09 -8.64 14.14
C TRP A 59 -6.20 -9.85 14.44
N ASP A 60 -5.89 -10.03 15.72
CA ASP A 60 -5.23 -11.20 16.28
C ASP A 60 -6.27 -12.28 16.63
N MET A 61 -6.51 -13.21 15.71
CA MET A 61 -7.45 -14.32 15.88
C MET A 61 -6.78 -15.48 16.64
N GLY A 62 -6.92 -15.47 17.97
CA GLY A 62 -6.32 -16.47 18.84
C GLY A 62 -4.80 -16.32 18.91
N ARG A 63 -4.07 -17.45 18.95
CA ARG A 63 -2.60 -17.46 19.10
C ARG A 63 -1.82 -17.62 17.79
N HIS A 64 -2.53 -17.97 16.72
CA HIS A 64 -1.91 -18.48 15.50
C HIS A 64 -2.15 -17.58 14.29
N LEU A 65 -3.26 -16.84 14.25
CA LEU A 65 -3.67 -16.12 13.06
C LEU A 65 -3.67 -14.61 13.31
N TYR A 66 -2.85 -13.91 12.54
CA TYR A 66 -2.81 -12.45 12.48
C TYR A 66 -3.35 -12.01 11.12
N PHE A 67 -4.29 -11.08 11.14
CA PHE A 67 -4.84 -10.44 9.95
C PHE A 67 -4.71 -8.93 10.05
N GLN A 68 -4.29 -8.29 8.96
CA GLN A 68 -4.26 -6.85 8.82
C GLN A 68 -4.87 -6.46 7.48
N LEU A 69 -5.74 -5.45 7.51
CA LEU A 69 -6.34 -4.84 6.33
C LEU A 69 -6.13 -3.34 6.41
N ASP A 70 -5.41 -2.80 5.43
CA ASP A 70 -5.20 -1.38 5.26
C ASP A 70 -5.85 -0.95 3.94
N HIS A 71 -6.55 0.18 3.94
CA HIS A 71 -7.06 0.79 2.72
C HIS A 71 -6.65 2.26 2.69
N VAL A 72 -6.28 2.77 1.52
CA VAL A 72 -6.00 4.18 1.28
C VAL A 72 -6.84 4.61 0.09
N PHE A 73 -7.76 5.51 0.36
CA PHE A 73 -8.47 6.30 -0.63
C PHE A 73 -7.79 7.66 -0.76
N GLU A 74 -7.48 8.09 -1.97
CA GLU A 74 -6.91 9.39 -2.25
C GLU A 74 -7.51 10.01 -3.50
N ASP A 75 -8.01 11.24 -3.36
CA ASP A 75 -8.34 12.12 -4.47
C ASP A 75 -7.32 13.26 -4.53
N LEU A 76 -6.86 13.55 -5.75
CA LEU A 76 -6.09 14.74 -6.06
C LEU A 76 -6.91 15.62 -7.01
N GLU A 77 -7.12 16.87 -6.62
CA GLU A 77 -7.93 17.86 -7.34
C GLU A 77 -7.05 19.03 -7.75
N VAL A 78 -7.31 19.55 -8.95
CA VAL A 78 -6.64 20.72 -9.54
C VAL A 78 -7.72 21.69 -10.03
N GLU A 79 -7.32 22.86 -10.52
CA GLU A 79 -8.23 23.72 -11.26
C GLU A 79 -8.80 22.97 -12.49
N GLY A 80 -10.13 22.88 -12.58
CA GLY A 80 -10.82 22.04 -13.57
C GLY A 80 -11.33 20.69 -13.05
N GLY A 81 -11.04 20.32 -11.80
CA GLY A 81 -11.69 19.20 -11.10
C GLY A 81 -10.72 18.10 -10.63
N ARG A 82 -11.24 16.88 -10.47
CA ARG A 82 -10.45 15.75 -9.95
C ARG A 82 -9.48 15.23 -11.00
N LEU A 83 -8.18 15.39 -10.74
CA LEU A 83 -7.10 14.89 -11.57
C LEU A 83 -7.03 13.36 -11.53
N TYR A 84 -7.05 12.77 -10.33
CA TYR A 84 -7.12 11.33 -10.16
C TYR A 84 -7.80 10.90 -8.88
N ARG A 85 -8.22 9.63 -8.87
CA ARG A 85 -8.64 8.87 -7.69
C ARG A 85 -7.83 7.58 -7.59
N ALA A 86 -7.18 7.38 -6.45
CA ALA A 86 -6.43 6.16 -6.12
C ALA A 86 -7.12 5.39 -5.01
N ASN A 87 -7.30 4.09 -5.20
CA ASN A 87 -7.74 3.15 -4.16
C ASN A 87 -6.67 2.09 -4.00
N LEU A 88 -6.01 2.06 -2.85
CA LEU A 88 -4.98 1.08 -2.51
C LEU A 88 -5.42 0.24 -1.32
N THR A 89 -5.71 -1.03 -1.54
CA THR A 89 -6.04 -1.99 -0.48
C THR A 89 -4.90 -2.98 -0.30
N GLN A 90 -4.48 -3.21 0.94
CA GLN A 90 -3.54 -4.26 1.29
C GLN A 90 -4.13 -5.16 2.38
N ALA A 91 -4.17 -6.46 2.12
CA ALA A 91 -4.47 -7.48 3.11
C ALA A 91 -3.19 -8.27 3.41
N ARG A 92 -2.89 -8.46 4.70
CA ARG A 92 -1.78 -9.27 5.20
C ARG A 92 -2.35 -10.32 6.14
N LEU A 93 -2.04 -11.57 5.88
CA LEU A 93 -2.38 -12.70 6.72
C LEU A 93 -1.10 -13.42 7.14
N VAL A 94 -0.95 -13.70 8.42
CA VAL A 94 0.14 -14.52 8.95
C VAL A 94 -0.47 -15.63 9.77
N TYR A 95 -0.18 -16.87 9.41
CA TYR A 95 -0.55 -18.05 10.18
C TYR A 95 0.71 -18.72 10.74
N GLN A 96 0.84 -18.70 12.06
CA GLN A 96 1.89 -19.37 12.81
C GLN A 96 1.46 -20.82 13.05
N PHE A 97 2.12 -21.80 12.43
CA PHE A 97 1.86 -23.21 12.72
C PHE A 97 2.38 -23.57 14.11
N ASN A 98 3.57 -23.09 14.44
CA ASN A 98 4.26 -23.28 15.72
C ASN A 98 5.38 -22.24 15.86
N LEU A 99 6.13 -22.30 16.97
CA LEU A 99 7.23 -21.36 17.26
C LEU A 99 8.36 -21.35 16.21
N ARG A 100 8.44 -22.39 15.37
CA ARG A 100 9.46 -22.54 14.34
C ARG A 100 8.97 -22.19 12.95
N SER A 101 7.67 -22.12 12.68
CA SER A 101 7.18 -22.05 11.31
C SER A 101 5.90 -21.25 11.13
N PHE A 102 5.85 -20.50 10.04
CA PHE A 102 4.70 -19.71 9.64
C PHE A 102 4.58 -19.59 8.13
N VAL A 103 3.36 -19.27 7.69
CA VAL A 103 3.09 -18.77 6.35
C VAL A 103 2.57 -17.34 6.43
N ARG A 104 3.05 -16.48 5.54
CA ARG A 104 2.57 -15.11 5.35
C ARG A 104 2.07 -14.93 3.94
N VAL A 105 0.87 -14.39 3.81
CA VAL A 105 0.28 -13.98 2.54
C VAL A 105 0.06 -12.48 2.58
N ILE A 106 0.45 -11.79 1.51
CA ILE A 106 0.13 -10.38 1.28
C ILE A 106 -0.55 -10.29 -0.07
N VAL A 107 -1.67 -9.57 -0.12
CA VAL A 107 -2.35 -9.20 -1.36
C VAL A 107 -2.55 -7.69 -1.33
N GLN A 108 -2.09 -7.01 -2.38
CA GLN A 108 -2.23 -5.57 -2.54
C GLN A 108 -2.88 -5.27 -3.88
N ARG A 109 -3.92 -4.45 -3.89
CA ARG A 109 -4.62 -4.01 -5.09
C ARG A 109 -4.62 -2.49 -5.16
N LEU A 110 -4.21 -1.95 -6.30
CA LEU A 110 -4.29 -0.55 -6.64
C LEU A 110 -5.26 -0.38 -7.81
N ASP A 111 -6.29 0.44 -7.65
CA ASP A 111 -7.13 0.93 -8.74
C ASP A 111 -6.93 2.45 -8.85
N LEU A 112 -6.33 2.88 -9.95
CA LEU A 112 -6.03 4.28 -10.22
C LEU A 112 -6.78 4.77 -11.44
N LYS A 113 -7.69 5.73 -11.22
CA LYS A 113 -8.50 6.38 -12.25
C LYS A 113 -8.05 7.81 -12.45
N ARG A 114 -7.76 8.21 -13.67
CA ARG A 114 -7.26 9.55 -14.03
C ARG A 114 -8.24 10.26 -14.95
N ASN A 115 -8.37 11.57 -14.80
CA ASN A 115 -9.04 12.39 -15.79
C ASN A 115 -8.01 12.88 -16.82
N LEU A 116 -7.95 12.20 -17.96
CA LEU A 116 -6.94 12.47 -19.01
C LEU A 116 -7.09 13.85 -19.65
N SER A 117 -8.26 14.48 -19.58
CA SER A 117 -8.47 15.82 -20.14
C SER A 117 -7.76 16.94 -19.37
N LEU A 118 -7.26 16.64 -18.17
CA LEU A 118 -6.58 17.60 -17.31
C LEU A 118 -5.05 17.45 -17.37
N PHE A 119 -4.52 16.58 -18.24
CA PHE A 119 -3.08 16.41 -18.45
C PHE A 119 -2.63 17.07 -19.75
N ASP A 120 -1.51 17.78 -19.71
CA ASP A 120 -0.94 18.44 -20.89
C ASP A 120 -0.33 17.41 -21.85
N GLU A 121 0.29 16.36 -21.30
CA GLU A 121 0.72 15.17 -22.02
C GLU A 121 -0.07 13.95 -21.52
N LEU A 122 -0.64 13.15 -22.45
CA LEU A 122 -1.46 12.00 -22.08
C LEU A 122 -0.61 10.96 -21.32
N PRO A 123 -0.84 10.75 -20.01
CA PRO A 123 -0.17 9.68 -19.29
C PRO A 123 -0.73 8.33 -19.78
N THR A 124 -0.05 7.24 -19.43
CA THR A 124 -0.64 5.91 -19.56
C THR A 124 -1.97 5.88 -18.77
N ASN A 125 -3.12 5.79 -19.47
CA ASN A 125 -4.50 5.65 -18.91
C ASN A 125 -4.56 4.76 -17.67
N ASP A 126 -5.65 4.94 -16.91
CA ASP A 126 -6.19 4.07 -15.87
C ASP A 126 -5.49 2.73 -15.71
N SER A 127 -4.94 2.55 -14.51
CA SER A 127 -4.09 1.41 -14.18
C SER A 127 -4.70 0.67 -13.00
N ARG A 128 -4.91 -0.63 -13.19
CA ARG A 128 -5.21 -1.57 -12.12
C ARG A 128 -4.00 -2.45 -11.89
N GLN A 129 -3.57 -2.59 -10.65
CA GLN A 129 -2.44 -3.45 -10.28
C GLN A 129 -2.85 -4.38 -9.17
N LEU A 130 -2.39 -5.63 -9.24
CA LEU A 130 -2.56 -6.64 -8.21
C LEU A 130 -1.20 -7.26 -7.93
N LEU A 131 -0.76 -7.18 -6.69
CA LEU A 131 0.45 -7.80 -6.19
C LEU A 131 0.04 -8.87 -5.18
N SER A 132 0.61 -10.06 -5.29
CA SER A 132 0.46 -11.09 -4.29
C SER A 132 1.82 -11.66 -3.92
N GLN A 133 2.01 -11.97 -2.63
CA GLN A 133 3.21 -12.59 -2.11
C GLN A 133 2.83 -13.66 -1.10
N VAL A 134 3.45 -14.82 -1.22
CA VAL A 134 3.40 -15.89 -0.23
C VAL A 134 4.81 -16.19 0.23
N ILE A 135 5.01 -16.25 1.55
CA ILE A 135 6.27 -16.63 2.17
C ILE A 135 5.99 -17.72 3.19
N PHE A 136 6.69 -18.84 3.06
CA PHE A 136 6.85 -19.83 4.11
C PHE A 136 8.19 -19.62 4.80
N SER A 137 8.21 -19.71 6.13
CA SER A 137 9.41 -19.62 6.95
C SER A 137 9.50 -20.83 7.87
N TYR A 138 10.71 -21.36 8.03
CA TYR A 138 11.01 -22.45 8.96
C TYR A 138 12.34 -22.23 9.68
N LYS A 139 12.32 -22.21 11.01
CA LYS A 139 13.50 -22.18 11.87
C LYS A 139 14.00 -23.61 12.05
N ILE A 140 15.15 -23.91 11.43
CA ILE A 140 15.80 -25.22 11.53
C ILE A 140 16.34 -25.39 12.96
N ASN A 141 17.03 -24.37 13.46
CA ASN A 141 17.53 -24.27 14.83
C ASN A 141 17.54 -22.79 15.26
N PRO A 142 17.88 -22.43 16.53
CA PRO A 142 17.88 -21.04 16.98
C PRO A 142 18.77 -20.08 16.17
N GLN A 143 19.76 -20.60 15.44
CA GLN A 143 20.69 -19.81 14.63
C GLN A 143 20.36 -19.81 13.14
N THR A 144 19.51 -20.74 12.66
CA THR A 144 19.32 -20.99 11.23
C THR A 144 17.85 -20.92 10.84
N VAL A 145 17.53 -20.09 9.86
CA VAL A 145 16.19 -19.92 9.31
C VAL A 145 16.20 -20.08 7.78
N PHE A 146 15.18 -20.75 7.28
CA PHE A 146 14.91 -20.94 5.87
C PHE A 146 13.62 -20.21 5.48
N TYR A 147 13.65 -19.56 4.32
CA TYR A 147 12.50 -18.94 3.68
C TYR A 147 12.34 -19.46 2.26
N LEU A 148 11.10 -19.77 1.90
CA LEU A 148 10.66 -20.05 0.54
C LEU A 148 9.51 -19.12 0.21
N GLY A 149 9.52 -18.50 -0.96
CA GLY A 149 8.42 -17.63 -1.32
C GLY A 149 8.19 -17.49 -2.82
N SER A 150 7.03 -16.93 -3.13
CA SER A 150 6.62 -16.55 -4.47
C SER A 150 5.95 -15.19 -4.43
N SER A 151 6.17 -14.39 -5.46
CA SER A 151 5.40 -13.18 -5.73
C SER A 151 4.88 -13.17 -7.16
N ASP A 152 3.67 -12.66 -7.33
CA ASP A 152 3.00 -12.49 -8.62
C ASP A 152 2.55 -11.03 -8.71
N GLY A 153 2.91 -10.39 -9.82
CA GLY A 153 2.47 -9.04 -10.16
C GLY A 153 1.62 -9.07 -11.40
N ARG A 154 0.50 -8.35 -11.36
CA ARG A 154 -0.43 -8.21 -12.48
C ARG A 154 -0.78 -6.75 -12.67
N ALA A 155 -0.94 -6.36 -13.92
CA ALA A 155 -1.42 -5.04 -14.27
C ALA A 155 -2.45 -5.16 -15.42
N GLY A 156 -3.36 -4.20 -15.45
CA GLY A 156 -4.40 -4.09 -16.46
C GLY A 156 -4.97 -2.69 -16.46
N ARG A 157 -6.05 -2.48 -17.23
CA ARG A 157 -6.72 -1.19 -17.38
C ARG A 157 -8.22 -1.37 -17.18
N GLU A 158 -9.01 -0.33 -17.43
CA GLU A 158 -10.47 -0.45 -17.32
C GLU A 158 -11.05 -1.36 -18.41
N ASP A 159 -10.48 -1.28 -19.61
CA ASP A 159 -10.80 -2.02 -20.84
C ASP A 159 -10.02 -3.34 -21.01
N LEU A 160 -8.93 -3.53 -20.25
CA LEU A 160 -8.07 -4.70 -20.34
C LEU A 160 -8.03 -5.48 -19.02
N PRO A 161 -8.24 -6.82 -19.04
CA PRO A 161 -8.17 -7.63 -17.84
C PRO A 161 -6.76 -7.63 -17.24
N LEU A 162 -6.64 -8.01 -15.97
CA LEU A 162 -5.36 -8.11 -15.27
C LEU A 162 -4.47 -9.19 -15.88
N GLY A 163 -3.53 -8.78 -16.72
CA GLY A 163 -2.46 -9.61 -17.26
C GLY A 163 -1.33 -9.76 -16.24
N ARG A 164 -0.68 -10.93 -16.21
CA ARG A 164 0.52 -11.14 -15.39
C ARG A 164 1.69 -10.35 -15.97
N THR A 165 2.28 -9.48 -15.17
CA THR A 165 3.45 -8.66 -15.55
C THR A 165 4.75 -9.23 -15.00
N SER A 166 4.71 -9.89 -13.85
CA SER A 166 5.90 -10.49 -13.23
C SER A 166 5.55 -11.70 -12.40
N ARG A 167 6.46 -12.67 -12.32
CA ARG A 167 6.39 -13.79 -11.38
C ARG A 167 7.80 -14.12 -10.90
N THR A 168 7.96 -14.20 -9.58
CA THR A 168 9.24 -14.50 -8.96
C THR A 168 9.06 -15.62 -7.96
N TYR A 169 10.06 -16.49 -7.89
CA TYR A 169 10.23 -17.47 -6.83
C TYR A 169 11.58 -17.22 -6.18
N PHE A 170 11.64 -17.37 -4.86
CA PHE A 170 12.89 -17.16 -4.14
C PHE A 170 13.05 -18.14 -2.98
N VAL A 171 14.30 -18.43 -2.69
CA VAL A 171 14.73 -19.16 -1.50
C VAL A 171 15.78 -18.32 -0.79
N LYS A 172 15.69 -18.23 0.54
CA LYS A 172 16.68 -17.52 1.36
C LYS A 172 17.03 -18.36 2.58
N LEU A 173 18.33 -18.46 2.86
CA LEU A 173 18.87 -19.03 4.08
C LEU A 173 19.47 -17.90 4.93
N GLY A 174 19.15 -17.87 6.22
CA GLY A 174 19.74 -16.96 7.19
C GLY A 174 20.42 -17.74 8.30
N TYR A 175 21.63 -17.34 8.66
CA TYR A 175 22.42 -17.94 9.73
C TYR A 175 23.01 -16.87 10.65
N ALA A 176 22.91 -17.08 11.95
CA ALA A 176 23.48 -16.21 12.98
C ALA A 176 24.72 -16.86 13.59
N TRP A 177 25.89 -16.28 13.32
CA TRP A 177 27.15 -16.66 13.94
C TRP A 177 27.12 -16.27 15.42
N LEU A 178 27.36 -17.24 16.31
CA LEU A 178 27.67 -16.95 17.71
C LEU A 178 29.20 -16.97 17.83
N LEU A 179 29.77 -15.83 18.18
CA LEU A 179 31.16 -15.68 18.63
C LEU A 179 31.21 -15.87 20.15
#